data_AF-A0A7W1ZZ79-F1
#
_entry.id   AF-A0A7W1ZZ79-F1
#
_cell.length_a   1.000
_cell.length_b   1.000
_cell.length_c   1.000
_cell.angle_alpha   90.00
_cell.angle_beta   90.00
_cell.angle_gamma   90.00
#
_symmetry.space_group_name_H-M   'P 1'
#
loop_
_entity.id
_entity.type
_entity.pdbx_description
1 polymer ?
#
loop_
_entity_poly.entity_id
_entity_poly.type
_entity_poly.pdbx_seq_one_letter_code
_entity_poly.pdbx_strand_id
1 'polypeptide(L)' 'MFFHFFKSFSDKANCNLNIKAEGTNEHHKIEAIFKAFAKAVKMAVRRDINVTSLPSTKGSL' A
#
# COMPACT_ATOMS: atom_id res chain seq x y z
N MET A 1 10.57 -2.43 14.83
CA MET A 1 10.37 -1.24 13.95
C MET A 1 9.58 -1.55 12.68
N PHE A 2 9.74 -2.73 12.06
CA PHE A 2 9.14 -3.03 10.75
C PHE A 2 7.61 -2.87 10.67
N PHE A 3 6.83 -3.50 11.54
CA PHE A 3 5.36 -3.30 11.60
C PHE A 3 4.99 -1.83 11.88
N HIS A 4 5.68 -1.20 12.83
CA HIS A 4 5.43 0.19 13.24
C HIS A 4 5.58 1.18 12.09
N PHE A 5 6.51 0.95 11.16
CA PHE A 5 6.67 1.77 9.95
C PHE A 5 5.39 1.75 9.11
N PHE A 6 4.88 0.57 8.76
CA PHE A 6 3.69 0.45 7.92
C PHE A 6 2.41 0.91 8.62
N LYS A 7 2.30 0.68 9.93
CA LYS A 7 1.19 1.22 10.73
C LYS A 7 1.21 2.76 10.75
N SER A 8 2.37 3.36 11.00
CA SER A 8 2.53 4.82 10.95
C SER A 8 2.22 5.37 9.56
N PHE A 9 2.66 4.67 8.51
CA PHE A 9 2.35 5.04 7.13
C PHE A 9 0.84 4.99 6.85
N SER A 10 0.16 3.88 7.15
CA SER A 10 -1.28 3.73 6.88
C SER A 10 -2.11 4.78 7.61
N ASP A 11 -1.74 5.07 8.87
CA ASP A 11 -2.44 6.05 9.70
C ASP A 11 -2.25 7.48 9.20
N LYS A 12 -1.07 7.83 8.68
CA LYS A 12 -0.81 9.19 8.15
C LYS A 12 -1.24 9.37 6.70
N ALA A 13 -1.22 8.31 5.90
CA ALA A 13 -1.71 8.33 4.52
C ALA A 13 -3.23 8.16 4.43
N ASN A 14 -3.91 7.86 5.54
CA ASN A 14 -5.34 7.52 5.60
C ASN A 14 -5.71 6.44 4.57
N CYS A 15 -4.93 5.37 4.54
CA CYS A 15 -5.13 4.28 3.58
C CYS A 15 -5.21 2.94 4.28
N ASN A 16 -5.96 2.02 3.68
CA ASN A 16 -5.97 0.63 4.10
C ASN A 16 -4.77 -0.09 3.49
N LEU A 17 -3.98 -0.76 4.34
CA LEU A 17 -2.77 -1.47 3.93
C LEU A 17 -2.80 -2.89 4.50
N ASN A 18 -2.66 -3.88 3.62
CA ASN A 18 -2.55 -5.28 3.98
C ASN A 18 -1.23 -5.86 3.46
N ILE A 19 -0.49 -6.55 4.32
CA ILE A 19 0.84 -7.09 4.00
C ILE A 19 0.92 -8.52 4.50
N LYS A 20 1.34 -9.44 3.64
CA LYS A 20 1.68 -10.83 3.97
C LYS A 20 2.96 -11.21 3.23
N ALA A 21 3.87 -11.93 3.90
CA ALA A 21 5.05 -12.52 3.28
C ALA A 21 5.36 -13.86 3.91
N GLU A 22 5.84 -14.80 3.10
CA GLU A 22 6.27 -16.14 3.50
C GLU A 22 7.73 -16.33 3.07
N GLY A 23 8.51 -17.07 3.86
CA GLY A 23 9.93 -17.28 3.62
C GLY A 23 10.75 -17.45 4.90
N THR A 24 11.94 -18.01 4.77
CA THR A 24 12.83 -18.36 5.89
C THR A 24 13.86 -17.28 6.23
N ASN A 25 14.19 -16.39 5.28
CA ASN A 25 15.14 -15.30 5.49
C ASN A 25 14.41 -13.98 5.76
N GLU A 26 14.61 -13.41 6.96
CA GLU A 26 13.96 -12.16 7.38
C GLU A 26 14.34 -10.95 6.51
N HIS A 27 15.61 -10.83 6.11
CA HIS A 27 16.07 -9.73 5.26
C HIS A 27 15.34 -9.74 3.91
N HIS A 28 15.28 -10.91 3.26
CA HIS A 28 14.58 -11.06 1.99
C HIS A 28 13.07 -10.83 2.13
N LYS A 29 12.43 -11.26 3.23
CA LYS A 29 11.01 -10.97 3.47
C LYS A 29 10.74 -9.48 3.58
N ILE A 30 11.55 -8.77 4.36
CA ILE A 30 11.43 -7.32 4.55
C ILE A 30 11.62 -6.60 3.21
N GLU A 31 12.67 -6.94 2.46
CA GLU A 31 12.96 -6.35 1.15
C GLU A 31 11.83 -6.62 0.13
N ALA A 32 11.32 -7.86 0.09
CA ALA A 32 10.21 -8.24 -0.76
C ALA A 32 8.94 -7.44 -0.44
N ILE A 33 8.63 -7.24 0.85
CA ILE A 33 7.51 -6.41 1.29
C ILE A 33 7.67 -4.97 0.81
N PHE A 34 8.84 -4.35 0.99
CA PHE A 34 9.07 -2.97 0.53
C PHE A 34 8.94 -2.85 -1.00
N LYS A 35 9.46 -3.82 -1.76
CA LYS A 35 9.32 -3.84 -3.22
C LYS A 35 7.85 -4.01 -3.66
N ALA A 36 7.10 -4.90 -3.01
CA ALA A 36 5.68 -5.10 -3.28
C ALA A 36 4.85 -3.87 -2.92
N PHE A 37 5.10 -3.28 -1.75
CA PHE A 37 4.50 -2.05 -1.28
C PHE A 37 4.72 -0.89 -2.26
N ALA A 38 5.96 -0.67 -2.72
CA ALA A 38 6.26 0.38 -3.70
C ALA A 38 5.48 0.23 -5.01
N LYS A 39 5.35 -1.01 -5.52
CA LYS A 39 4.52 -1.30 -6.70
C LYS A 39 3.03 -1.06 -6.44
N ALA A 40 2.52 -1.51 -5.31
CA ALA A 40 1.11 -1.35 -4.94
C ALA A 40 0.73 0.14 -4.80
N VAL A 41 1.54 0.93 -4.11
CA VAL A 41 1.32 2.38 -3.98
C VAL A 41 1.38 3.06 -5.34
N LYS A 42 2.38 2.73 -6.19
CA LYS A 42 2.49 3.28 -7.55
C LYS A 42 1.22 3.01 -8.38
N MET A 43 0.63 1.83 -8.26
CA MET A 43 -0.63 1.50 -8.93
C MET A 43 -1.81 2.27 -8.35
N ALA A 44 -1.93 2.33 -7.02
CA ALA A 44 -3.06 2.97 -6.33
C ALA A 44 -3.14 4.48 -6.56
N VAL A 45 -2.00 5.17 -6.65
CA VAL A 45 -1.93 6.63 -6.84
C VAL A 45 -1.93 7.05 -8.31
N ARG A 46 -1.89 6.10 -9.24
CA ARG A 46 -1.88 6.39 -10.67
C ARG A 46 -3.22 7.01 -11.06
N ARG A 47 -3.15 8.18 -11.72
CA ARG A 47 -4.33 8.78 -12.35
C ARG A 47 -4.71 8.00 -13.60
N ASP A 48 -5.96 7.58 -13.70
CA ASP A 48 -6.53 7.06 -14.94
C ASP A 48 -7.24 8.21 -15.67
N ILE A 49 -6.76 8.52 -16.87
CA ILE A 49 -7.29 9.61 -17.70
C ILE A 49 -8.69 9.31 -18.23
N ASN A 50 -9.11 8.04 -18.23
CA ASN A 50 -10.43 7.63 -18.70
C ASN A 50 -11.48 7.64 -17.59
N VAL A 51 -11.05 7.82 -16.33
CA VAL A 51 -11.93 7.83 -15.15
C VAL A 51 -11.99 9.24 -14.60
N THR A 52 -13.11 9.92 -14.84
CA THR A 52 -13.37 11.27 -14.35
C THR A 52 -14.16 11.30 -13.04
N SER A 53 -14.72 10.16 -12.62
CA SER A 53 -15.52 10.02 -11.41
C SER A 53 -14.68 9.58 -10.20
N LEU A 54 -15.14 9.97 -9.01
CA LEU A 54 -14.58 9.48 -7.76
C LEU A 54 -14.81 7.95 -7.68
N PRO A 55 -13.79 7.12 -7.37
CA PRO A 55 -13.94 5.67 -7.26
C PRO A 55 -14.60 5.28 -5.93
N SER A 56 -15.80 5.81 -5.67
CA SER A 56 -16.61 5.54 -4.48
C SER A 56 -18.09 5.73 -4.81
N THR A 57 -18.90 4.72 -4.49
CA THR A 57 -20.37 4.78 -4.65
C THR A 57 -21.04 5.73 -3.66
N LYS A 58 -20.34 6.10 -2.58
CA LYS A 58 -20.84 7.02 -1.54
C LYS A 58 -20.55 8.50 -1.85
N GLY A 59 -19.77 8.79 -2.90
CA GLY A 59 -19.39 10.16 -3.25
C GLY A 59 -18.32 10.78 -2.34
N SER A 60 -17.72 10.00 -1.44
CA SER A 60 -16.60 10.41 -0.57
C SER A 60 -15.56 9.28 -0.44
N LEU A 61 -14.33 9.62 -0.08
CA LEU A 61 -13.26 8.68 0.27
C LEU A 61 -12.94 8.75 1.77
#